data_AF-A0A9R0TJ17-F1
#
_entry.id   AF-A0A9R0TJ17-F1
#
_cell.length_a   1.000
_cell.length_b   1.000
_cell.length_c   1.000
_cell.angle_alpha   90.00
_cell.angle_beta   90.00
_cell.angle_gamma   90.00
#
_symmetry.space_group_name_H-M   'P 1'
#
loop_
_entity.id
_entity.type
_entity.pdbx_description
1 polymer ?
#
loop_
_entity_poly.entity_id
_entity_poly.type
_entity_poly.pdbx_seq_one_letter_code
_entity_poly.pdbx_strand_id
1 'polypeptide(L)' 'MAILMAIEQWRPYLQNEEFIIRTDQRSLVHLDDQHLSTPWQQKAFTKLLGLRYKICYRPGATNSAADALS' A
#
# COMPACT_ATOMS: atom_id res chain seq x y z
N MET A 1 -7.21 -3.61 -5.48
CA MET A 1 -6.92 -2.45 -6.37
C MET A 1 -7.22 -1.10 -5.72
N ALA A 2 -8.13 -1.02 -4.74
CA ALA A 2 -8.47 0.24 -4.06
C ALA A 2 -7.26 0.99 -3.46
N ILE A 3 -6.28 0.28 -2.88
CA ILE A 3 -5.08 0.89 -2.28
C ILE A 3 -4.27 1.72 -3.29
N LEU A 4 -4.11 1.22 -4.52
CA LEU A 4 -3.37 1.92 -5.58
C LEU A 4 -4.05 3.23 -5.97
N MET A 5 -5.38 3.21 -6.12
CA MET A 5 -6.17 4.39 -6.46
C MET A 5 -6.14 5.41 -5.32
N ALA A 6 -6.21 4.94 -4.08
CA ALA A 6 -6.05 5.80 -2.91
C ALA A 6 -4.66 6.45 -2.89
N ILE A 7 -3.57 5.70 -3.05
CA ILE A 7 -2.21 6.29 -3.10
C ILE A 7 -2.11 7.35 -4.20
N GLU A 8 -2.69 7.11 -5.37
CA GLU A 8 -2.68 8.07 -6.47
C GLU A 8 -3.49 9.34 -6.18
N GLN A 9 -4.69 9.19 -5.62
CA GLN A 9 -5.55 10.30 -5.23
C GLN A 9 -4.93 11.15 -4.10
N TRP A 10 -4.30 10.49 -3.12
CA TRP A 10 -3.71 11.14 -1.95
C TRP A 10 -2.23 11.51 -2.15
N ARG A 11 -1.63 11.19 -3.30
CA ARG A 11 -0.21 11.46 -3.62
C ARG A 11 0.28 12.86 -3.25
N PRO A 12 -0.40 13.97 -3.60
CA PRO A 12 0.07 15.32 -3.25
C PRO A 12 0.13 15.55 -1.73
N TYR A 13 -0.69 14.85 -0.94
CA TYR A 13 -0.68 14.95 0.52
C TYR A 13 0.39 14.03 1.14
N LEU A 14 0.60 12.85 0.54
CA LEU A 14 1.53 11.82 1.01
C LEU A 14 3.00 12.12 0.70
N GLN A 15 3.29 13.06 -0.20
CA GLN A 15 4.67 13.48 -0.50
C GLN A 15 5.32 14.27 0.62
N ASN A 16 4.52 14.96 1.45
CA ASN A 16 5.03 15.88 2.46
C ASN A 16 5.28 15.21 3.82
N GLU A 17 4.64 14.08 4.10
CA GLU A 17 4.68 13.43 5.42
C GLU A 17 4.87 11.92 5.31
N GLU A 18 5.49 11.31 6.33
CA GLU A 18 5.60 9.85 6.41
C GLU A 18 4.25 9.24 6.78
N PHE A 19 3.77 8.26 6.01
CA PHE A 19 2.49 7.60 6.26
C PHE A 19 2.62 6.08 6.42
N ILE A 20 1.62 5.49 7.09
CA ILE A 20 1.60 4.05 7.36
C ILE A 20 0.53 3.39 6.49
N ILE A 21 0.95 2.49 5.60
CA ILE A 21 0.08 1.65 4.80
C ILE A 21 -0.25 0.41 5.61
N ARG A 22 -1.47 0.35 6.14
CA ARG A 22 -1.97 -0.82 6.85
C ARG A 22 -2.74 -1.69 5.86
N THR A 23 -2.20 -2.88 5.61
CA THR A 23 -2.79 -3.82 4.67
C THR A 23 -2.80 -5.22 5.27
N ASP A 24 -3.85 -5.96 4.97
CA ASP A 24 -4.02 -7.38 5.24
C ASP A 24 -3.47 -8.25 4.10
N GLN A 25 -2.93 -7.63 3.05
CA GLN A 25 -2.36 -8.31 1.90
C GLN A 25 -0.85 -8.53 2.09
N ARG A 26 -0.47 -9.79 2.34
CA ARG A 26 0.95 -10.18 2.50
C ARG A 26 1.83 -9.84 1.29
N SER A 27 1.24 -9.76 0.09
CA SER A 27 1.94 -9.40 -1.14
C SER A 27 2.42 -7.94 -1.18
N LEU A 28 1.80 -7.03 -0.42
CA LEU A 28 2.26 -5.64 -0.29
C LEU A 28 3.39 -5.52 0.75
N VAL A 29 3.39 -6.38 1.76
CA VAL A 29 4.42 -6.40 2.82
C VAL A 29 5.78 -6.79 2.25
N HIS A 30 5.77 -7.69 1.26
CA HIS A 30 6.95 -8.14 0.53
C HIS A 30 7.17 -7.35 -0.77
N LEU A 31 6.74 -6.08 -0.85
CA LEU A 31 7.03 -5.23 -2.01
C LEU A 31 8.53 -4.99 -2.23
N ASP A 32 9.32 -5.08 -1.16
CA ASP A 32 10.79 -4.96 -1.15
C ASP A 32 11.49 -6.30 -1.44
N ASP A 33 10.78 -7.42 -1.25
CA ASP A 33 11.32 -8.74 -1.53
C ASP A 33 11.40 -8.88 -3.05
N GLN A 34 12.61 -9.14 -3.57
CA GLN A 34 13.00 -9.03 -4.99
C GLN A 34 12.17 -9.85 -5.99
N HIS A 35 11.16 -10.57 -5.52
CA HIS A 35 10.25 -11.37 -6.32
C HIS A 35 8.94 -10.60 -6.61
N LEU A 36 9.06 -9.47 -7.31
CA LEU A 36 7.96 -8.72 -7.95
C LEU A 36 7.30 -9.57 -9.06
N SER A 37 6.70 -10.70 -8.71
CA SER A 37 6.15 -11.67 -9.67
C SER A 37 4.89 -11.18 -10.35
N THR A 38 4.20 -10.19 -9.78
CA THR A 38 2.91 -9.74 -10.31
C THR A 38 2.97 -8.29 -10.84
N PRO A 39 2.40 -8.03 -12.02
CA PRO A 39 2.46 -6.71 -12.66
C PRO A 39 1.80 -5.61 -11.83
N TRP A 40 0.85 -5.96 -10.95
CA TRP A 40 0.24 -4.99 -10.04
C TRP A 40 1.20 -4.57 -8.90
N GLN A 41 2.09 -5.44 -8.42
CA GLN A 41 3.11 -5.09 -7.42
C GLN A 41 4.12 -4.10 -8.00
N GLN A 42 4.56 -4.31 -9.26
CA GLN A 42 5.45 -3.37 -9.94
C GLN A 42 4.81 -1.98 -10.06
N LYS A 43 3.54 -1.91 -10.48
CA LYS A 43 2.80 -0.65 -10.51
C LYS A 43 2.71 0.01 -9.13
N ALA A 44 2.45 -0.77 -8.07
CA ALA A 44 2.42 -0.25 -6.69
C ALA A 44 3.77 0.27 -6.24
N PHE A 45 4.84 -0.48 -6.48
CA PHE A 45 6.20 -0.07 -6.18
C PHE A 45 6.55 1.25 -6.86
N THR A 46 6.29 1.38 -8.17
CA THR A 46 6.56 2.63 -8.90
C THR A 46 5.72 3.81 -8.39
N LYS A 47 4.48 3.59 -7.94
CA LYS A 47 3.63 4.65 -7.36
C LYS A 47 4.10 5.10 -5.99
N LEU A 48 4.62 4.15 -5.20
CA LEU A 48 5.18 4.36 -3.87
C LEU A 48 6.62 4.88 -3.91
N LEU A 49 7.31 4.71 -5.04
CA LEU A 49 8.67 5.20 -5.25
C LEU A 49 8.75 6.71 -5.02
N GLY A 50 9.64 7.12 -4.12
CA GLY A 50 9.84 8.53 -3.76
C GLY A 50 8.88 9.07 -2.68
N LEU A 51 7.99 8.24 -2.14
CA LEU A 51 7.19 8.56 -0.96
C LEU A 51 7.86 8.00 0.29
N ARG A 52 7.66 8.66 1.44
CA ARG A 52 8.09 8.14 2.74
C ARG A 52 6.93 7.34 3.34
N TYR A 53 7.03 6.02 3.34
CA TYR A 53 5.96 5.16 3.84
C TYR A 53 6.48 3.98 4.65
N LYS A 54 5.63 3.48 5.55
CA LYS A 54 5.83 2.21 6.26
C LYS A 54 4.69 1.25 5.96
N ILE A 55 4.98 0.05 5.50
CA ILE A 55 3.97 -0.99 5.28
C ILE A 55 3.86 -1.83 6.55
N CYS A 56 2.68 -1.84 7.17
CA CYS A 56 2.38 -2.70 8.30
C CYS A 56 1.34 -3.74 7.90
N TYR A 57 1.75 -5.01 7.94
CA TYR A 57 0.82 -6.13 7.83
C TYR A 57 -0.11 -6.14 9.05
N ARG A 58 -1.43 -6.10 8.83
CA ARG A 58 -2.40 -6.43 9.87
C ARG A 58 -3.40 -7.46 9.36
N PRO A 59 -3.49 -8.65 9.97
CA PRO A 59 -4.50 -9.63 9.59
C PRO A 59 -5.91 -9.05 9.79
N GLY A 60 -6.81 -9.33 8.84
CA GLY A 60 -8.08 -8.64 8.60
C GLY A 60 -9.04 -8.47 9.79
N ALA A 61 -8.86 -9.23 10.87
CA ALA A 61 -9.67 -9.11 12.09
C ALA A 61 -9.65 -7.72 12.77
N THR A 62 -8.69 -6.85 12.43
CA THR A 62 -8.62 -5.46 12.96
C THR A 62 -8.80 -4.37 11.90
N ASN A 63 -9.12 -4.75 10.65
CA ASN A 63 -9.22 -3.82 9.52
C ASN A 63 -10.67 -3.61 9.05
N SER A 64 -11.64 -3.72 9.99
CA SER A 64 -13.08 -3.60 9.72
C SER A 64 -13.47 -2.28 9.03
N ALA A 65 -12.72 -1.20 9.23
CA ALA A 65 -12.97 0.08 8.58
C ALA A 65 -12.60 0.09 7.09
N ALA A 66 -11.60 -0.71 6.68
CA ALA A 66 -11.22 -0.85 5.27
C ALA A 66 -12.18 -1.81 4.54
N ASP A 67 -12.61 -2.88 5.21
CA ASP A 67 -13.53 -3.88 4.65
C ASP A 67 -14.94 -3.30 4.39
N ALA A 68 -15.40 -2.37 5.24
CA ALA A 68 -16.66 -1.65 5.06
C ALA A 68 -16.68 -0.66 3.87
N LEU A 69 -15.53 -0.42 3.23
CA LEU A 69 -15.37 0.49 2.10
C LEU A 69 -15.08 -0.26 0.77
N SER A 70 -15.12 -1.59 0.80
CA SER A 70 -14.86 -2.49 -0.35
C SER A 70 -16.06 -2.63 -1.27
#